data_AF-A0A2G6THF7-F1
#
_entry.id   AF-A0A2G6THF7-F1
#
_cell.length_a   1.000
_cell.length_b   1.000
_cell.length_c   1.000
_cell.angle_alpha   90.00
_cell.angle_beta   90.00
_cell.angle_gamma   90.00
#
_symmetry.space_group_name_H-M   'P 1'
#
loop_
_entity.id
_entity.type
_entity.pdbx_description
1 polymer ?
#
loop_
_entity_poly.entity_id
_entity_poly.type
_entity_poly.pdbx_seq_one_letter_code
_entity_poly.pdbx_strand_id
1 'polypeptide(L)'
;MLKIYYKICVDTIFKSQNINKEDWKFNTIMFLSGFLGLILISLSIFIKKILPDYITFSIYPENYTMKSLDHKLEVIVLYFIPSIIINYFLILYNKRYEKLLATYRANNGRYMIRFMIFSLFVFLISVFI
;
A
#
# COMPACT_ATOMS: atom_id res chain seq x y z
N MET A 1 10.96 -13.86 -1.29
CA MET A 1 10.43 -12.49 -1.16
C MET A 1 9.07 -12.43 -0.44
N LEU A 2 8.04 -13.16 -0.88
CA LEU A 2 6.69 -13.16 -0.26
C LEU A 2 6.66 -13.42 1.26
N LYS A 3 7.63 -14.18 1.79
CA LYS A 3 7.75 -14.46 3.23
C LYS A 3 7.85 -13.18 4.09
N ILE A 4 8.55 -12.13 3.63
CA ILE A 4 8.70 -10.88 4.41
C ILE A 4 7.37 -10.12 4.39
N TYR A 5 6.76 -10.01 3.22
CA TYR A 5 5.46 -9.37 3.08
C TYR A 5 4.36 -10.07 3.90
N TYR A 6 4.34 -11.41 3.94
CA TYR A 6 3.41 -12.14 4.81
C TYR A 6 3.68 -11.93 6.30
N LYS A 7 4.94 -11.78 6.72
CA LYS A 7 5.28 -11.38 8.10
C LYS A 7 4.77 -9.97 8.43
N ILE A 8 4.85 -9.03 7.49
CA ILE A 8 4.26 -7.69 7.63
C ILE A 8 2.74 -7.80 7.78
N CYS A 9 2.09 -8.61 6.95
CA CYS A 9 0.64 -8.85 7.01
C CYS A 9 0.24 -9.41 8.39
N VAL A 10 0.92 -10.45 8.86
CA VAL A 10 0.61 -11.06 10.17
C VAL A 10 0.83 -10.10 11.33
N ASP A 11 1.91 -9.31 11.31
CA ASP A 11 2.15 -8.30 12.33
C ASP A 11 1.04 -7.24 12.37
N THR A 12 0.56 -6.84 11.18
CA THR A 12 -0.51 -5.85 11.04
C THR A 12 -1.84 -6.43 11.52
N ILE A 13 -2.20 -7.65 11.09
CA ILE A 13 -3.41 -8.36 11.54
C ILE A 13 -3.41 -8.49 13.06
N PHE A 14 -2.29 -8.95 13.64
CA PHE A 14 -2.17 -9.14 15.08
C PHE A 14 -2.34 -7.82 15.84
N LYS A 15 -1.75 -6.71 15.37
CA LYS A 15 -1.95 -5.40 15.99
C LYS A 15 -3.37 -4.89 15.82
N SER A 16 -3.97 -5.01 14.64
CA SER A 16 -5.34 -4.59 14.39
C SER A 16 -6.34 -5.37 15.26
N GLN A 17 -6.18 -6.69 15.41
CA GLN A 17 -7.02 -7.52 16.27
C GLN A 17 -6.93 -7.14 17.76
N ASN A 18 -5.75 -6.72 18.24
CA ASN A 18 -5.56 -6.32 19.63
C ASN A 18 -6.14 -4.92 19.93
N ILE A 19 -6.19 -4.03 18.93
CA ILE A 19 -6.70 -2.66 19.11
C ILE A 19 -8.21 -2.59 18.89
N ASN A 20 -8.72 -3.21 17.81
CA ASN A 20 -10.14 -3.20 17.47
C ASN A 20 -10.53 -4.58 16.90
N LYS A 21 -11.22 -5.39 17.72
CA LYS A 21 -11.61 -6.77 17.39
C LYS A 21 -12.71 -6.87 16.34
N GLU A 22 -13.52 -5.83 16.16
CA GLU A 22 -14.66 -5.88 15.23
C GLU A 22 -14.19 -5.51 13.81
N ASP A 23 -13.45 -4.41 13.67
CA ASP A 23 -13.06 -3.86 12.36
C ASP A 23 -11.61 -4.18 11.94
N TRP A 24 -10.97 -5.17 12.57
CA TRP A 24 -9.55 -5.46 12.32
C TRP A 24 -9.22 -5.72 10.85
N LYS A 25 -10.17 -6.32 10.09
CA LYS A 25 -10.00 -6.62 8.66
C LYS A 25 -9.87 -5.33 7.85
N PHE A 26 -10.77 -4.38 8.10
CA PHE A 26 -10.76 -3.08 7.45
C PHE A 26 -9.48 -2.33 7.81
N ASN A 27 -9.14 -2.27 9.10
CA ASN A 27 -7.93 -1.58 9.58
C ASN A 27 -6.65 -2.17 8.98
N THR A 28 -6.57 -3.51 8.87
CA THR A 28 -5.43 -4.19 8.26
C THR A 28 -5.29 -3.82 6.78
N ILE A 29 -6.38 -3.89 6.01
CA ILE A 29 -6.36 -3.55 4.58
C ILE A 29 -6.01 -2.08 4.39
N MET A 30 -6.65 -1.17 5.11
CA MET A 30 -6.42 0.26 4.95
C MET A 30 -4.97 0.62 5.25
N PHE A 31 -4.40 0.09 6.35
CA PHE A 31 -3.02 0.32 6.71
C PHE A 31 -2.06 -0.17 5.62
N LEU A 32 -2.18 -1.45 5.22
CA LEU A 32 -1.27 -2.03 4.23
C LEU A 32 -1.41 -1.36 2.86
N SER A 33 -2.63 -0.97 2.48
CA SER A 33 -2.89 -0.34 1.18
C SER A 33 -2.41 1.08 1.12
N GLY A 34 -2.47 1.83 2.22
CA GLY A 34 -1.91 3.17 2.30
C GLY A 34 -0.41 3.17 2.04
N PHE A 35 0.32 2.32 2.77
CA PHE A 35 1.78 2.25 2.62
C PHE A 35 2.23 1.59 1.32
N LEU A 36 1.52 0.58 0.82
CA LEU A 36 1.80 0.03 -0.51
C LEU A 36 1.54 1.07 -1.60
N GLY A 37 0.47 1.87 -1.48
CA GLY A 37 0.18 2.98 -2.38
C GLY A 37 1.32 4.00 -2.42
N LEU A 38 1.90 4.36 -1.27
CA LEU A 38 3.07 5.24 -1.22
C LEU A 38 4.26 4.66 -1.98
N ILE A 39 4.53 3.36 -1.85
CA ILE A 39 5.59 2.69 -2.62
C ILE A 39 5.29 2.75 -4.12
N LEU A 40 4.06 2.50 -4.55
CA LEU A 40 3.68 2.59 -5.96
C LEU A 40 3.83 4.00 -6.53
N ILE A 41 3.43 5.02 -5.77
CA ILE A 41 3.64 6.44 -6.14
C ILE A 41 5.14 6.71 -6.28
N SER A 42 5.94 6.28 -5.32
CA SER A 42 7.39 6.44 -5.35
C SER A 42 8.01 5.82 -6.61
N LEU A 43 7.62 4.59 -6.92
CA LEU A 43 8.05 3.89 -8.14
C LEU A 43 7.63 4.65 -9.39
N SER A 44 6.39 5.17 -9.46
CA SER A 44 5.92 5.95 -10.60
C SER A 44 6.77 7.21 -10.85
N ILE A 45 7.18 7.91 -9.78
CA ILE A 45 8.04 9.10 -9.85
C ILE A 45 9.43 8.71 -10.39
N PHE A 46 10.04 7.67 -9.82
CA PHE A 46 11.34 7.18 -10.29
C PHE A 46 11.33 6.77 -11.75
N ILE A 47 10.32 6.01 -12.18
CA ILE A 47 10.23 5.54 -13.56
C ILE A 47 10.01 6.74 -14.50
N LYS A 48 9.14 7.70 -14.15
CA LYS A 48 8.93 8.91 -14.95
C LYS A 48 10.22 9.74 -15.11
N LYS A 49 11.06 9.79 -14.09
CA LYS A 49 12.36 10.48 -14.17
C LYS A 49 13.34 9.79 -15.13
N ILE A 50 13.33 8.46 -15.19
CA ILE A 50 14.23 7.67 -16.06
C ILE A 50 13.71 7.62 -17.50
N LEU A 51 12.38 7.61 -17.69
CA LEU A 51 11.71 7.42 -18.98
C LEU A 51 10.62 8.50 -19.19
N PRO A 52 10.99 9.79 -19.31
CA PRO A 52 10.02 10.89 -19.35
C PRO A 52 9.13 10.85 -20.60
N ASP A 53 9.67 10.44 -21.75
CA ASP A 53 8.98 10.52 -23.04
C ASP A 53 7.98 9.38 -23.30
N TYR A 54 8.02 8.34 -22.46
CA TYR A 54 7.23 7.11 -22.68
C TYR A 54 6.09 6.96 -21.66
N ILE A 55 5.96 7.88 -20.70
CA ILE A 55 5.16 7.66 -19.49
C ILE A 55 4.34 8.90 -19.12
N THR A 56 3.09 8.89 -19.56
CA THR A 56 2.02 9.76 -19.07
C THR A 56 1.08 8.96 -18.16
N PHE A 57 1.35 8.99 -16.84
CA PHE A 57 0.40 8.51 -15.85
C PHE A 57 -0.63 9.61 -15.59
N SER A 58 -1.58 9.77 -16.52
CA SER A 58 -2.75 10.62 -16.33
C SER A 58 -4.01 9.87 -16.73
N ILE A 59 -5.02 9.82 -15.86
CA ILE A 59 -6.36 9.33 -16.21
C ILE A 59 -7.12 10.41 -17.00
N TYR A 60 -6.70 11.68 -16.90
CA TYR A 60 -7.33 12.82 -17.57
C TYR A 60 -6.55 13.28 -18.81
N PRO A 61 -7.24 13.71 -19.88
CA PRO A 61 -6.60 14.33 -21.03
C PRO A 61 -5.98 15.70 -20.66
N GLU A 62 -4.92 16.09 -21.36
CA GLU A 62 -4.11 17.30 -21.07
C GLU A 62 -4.92 18.62 -21.03
N ASN A 63 -6.10 18.64 -21.66
CA ASN A 63 -6.97 19.80 -21.78
C ASN A 63 -8.03 19.92 -20.66
N TYR A 64 -7.95 19.12 -19.59
CA TYR A 64 -8.94 19.12 -18.50
C TYR A 64 -8.62 20.17 -17.41
N THR A 65 -9.61 20.96 -17.00
CA THR A 65 -9.43 22.26 -16.31
C THR A 65 -9.61 22.24 -14.77
N MET A 66 -10.01 21.13 -14.15
CA MET A 66 -10.30 21.01 -12.69
C MET A 66 -9.16 20.42 -11.83
N LYS A 67 -7.90 20.74 -12.18
CA LYS A 67 -6.66 20.07 -11.71
C LYS A 67 -6.56 19.59 -10.24
N SER A 68 -7.00 20.34 -9.22
CA SER A 68 -6.66 20.01 -7.81
C SER A 68 -7.45 18.86 -7.16
N LEU A 69 -8.78 18.81 -7.34
CA LEU A 69 -9.61 17.70 -6.86
C LEU A 69 -9.33 16.43 -7.66
N ASP A 70 -9.02 16.60 -8.94
CA ASP A 70 -8.73 15.53 -9.89
C ASP A 70 -7.43 14.79 -9.53
N HIS A 71 -6.37 15.50 -9.14
CA HIS A 71 -5.10 14.85 -8.76
C HIS A 71 -5.24 13.96 -7.51
N LYS A 72 -6.09 14.33 -6.55
CA LYS A 72 -6.34 13.48 -5.37
C LYS A 72 -7.10 12.21 -5.74
N LEU A 73 -8.13 12.35 -6.58
CA LEU A 73 -8.89 11.20 -7.09
C LEU A 73 -8.02 10.29 -7.96
N GLU A 74 -7.18 10.87 -8.79
CA GLU A 74 -6.23 10.15 -9.62
C GLU A 74 -5.24 9.34 -8.80
N VAL A 75 -4.70 9.91 -7.71
CA VAL A 75 -3.84 9.17 -6.78
C VAL A 75 -4.59 8.00 -6.12
N ILE A 76 -5.85 8.21 -5.73
CA ILE A 76 -6.68 7.16 -5.14
C ILE A 76 -6.89 6.02 -6.16
N VAL A 77 -7.28 6.37 -7.39
CA VAL A 77 -7.62 5.38 -8.43
C VAL A 77 -6.39 4.64 -8.93
N LEU A 78 -5.27 5.32 -9.16
CA LEU A 78 -4.06 4.70 -9.72
C LEU A 78 -3.25 3.90 -8.69
N TYR A 79 -3.25 4.32 -7.43
CA TYR A 79 -2.32 3.76 -6.44
C TYR A 79 -3.02 3.12 -5.24
N PHE A 80 -4.07 3.76 -4.71
CA PHE A 80 -4.71 3.26 -3.51
C PHE A 80 -5.66 2.08 -3.79
N ILE A 81 -6.54 2.21 -4.79
CA ILE A 81 -7.49 1.15 -5.16
C ILE A 81 -6.76 -0.15 -5.59
N PRO A 82 -5.75 -0.12 -6.48
CA PRO A 82 -5.00 -1.32 -6.81
C PRO A 82 -4.31 -1.93 -5.60
N SER A 83 -3.78 -1.10 -4.69
CA SER A 83 -3.20 -1.58 -3.43
C SER A 83 -4.23 -2.29 -2.55
N ILE A 84 -5.46 -1.77 -2.43
CA ILE A 84 -6.57 -2.44 -1.73
C ILE A 84 -6.86 -3.80 -2.36
N ILE A 85 -6.98 -3.84 -3.69
CA ILE A 85 -7.30 -5.07 -4.42
C ILE A 85 -6.21 -6.13 -4.17
N ILE A 86 -4.93 -5.74 -4.28
CA ILE A 86 -3.79 -6.62 -4.02
C ILE A 86 -3.85 -7.17 -2.58
N ASN A 87 -3.97 -6.28 -1.59
CA ASN A 87 -4.02 -6.68 -0.18
C ASN A 87 -5.25 -7.55 0.13
N TYR A 88 -6.40 -7.27 -0.47
CA TYR A 88 -7.61 -8.08 -0.32
C TYR A 88 -7.38 -9.51 -0.80
N PHE A 89 -6.85 -9.71 -2.00
CA PHE A 89 -6.59 -11.03 -2.55
C PHE A 89 -5.47 -11.80 -1.83
N LEU A 90 -4.50 -11.08 -1.26
CA LEU A 90 -3.42 -11.70 -0.50
C LEU A 90 -3.82 -12.10 0.92
N ILE A 91 -4.74 -11.36 1.55
CA ILE A 91 -5.01 -11.48 2.99
C ILE A 91 -6.43 -11.99 3.27
N LEU A 92 -7.46 -11.38 2.70
CA LEU A 92 -8.85 -11.67 3.07
C LEU A 92 -9.51 -12.70 2.17
N TYR A 93 -9.18 -12.71 0.88
CA TYR A 93 -9.79 -13.62 -0.08
C TYR A 93 -9.60 -15.07 0.35
N ASN A 94 -10.70 -15.83 0.34
CA ASN A 94 -10.75 -17.22 0.80
C ASN A 94 -10.14 -17.45 2.20
N LYS A 95 -10.34 -16.48 3.12
CA LYS A 95 -9.87 -16.54 4.51
C LYS A 95 -8.35 -16.82 4.64
N ARG A 96 -7.55 -16.37 3.67
CA ARG A 96 -6.10 -16.59 3.65
C ARG A 96 -5.39 -16.14 4.93
N TYR A 97 -5.91 -15.13 5.62
CA TYR A 97 -5.40 -14.68 6.91
C TYR A 97 -5.31 -15.80 7.96
N GLU A 98 -6.22 -16.79 7.97
CA GLU A 98 -6.17 -17.91 8.92
C GLU A 98 -4.91 -18.76 8.69
N LYS A 99 -4.64 -19.06 7.42
CA LYS A 99 -3.41 -19.75 7.02
C LYS A 99 -2.16 -18.92 7.33
N LEU A 100 -2.21 -17.61 7.11
CA LEU A 100 -1.08 -16.71 7.40
C LEU A 100 -0.76 -16.70 8.90
N LEU A 101 -1.77 -16.56 9.76
CA LEU A 101 -1.62 -16.56 11.22
C LEU A 101 -1.15 -17.93 11.76
N ALA A 102 -1.56 -19.04 11.13
CA ALA A 102 -1.08 -20.37 11.49
C ALA A 102 0.38 -20.61 11.04
N THR A 103 0.80 -20.01 9.93
CA THR A 103 2.13 -20.26 9.33
C THR A 103 3.21 -19.34 9.88
N TYR A 104 2.88 -18.08 10.17
CA TYR A 104 3.85 -17.08 10.62
C TYR A 104 3.50 -16.57 12.01
N ARG A 105 4.50 -16.49 12.88
CA ARG A 105 4.35 -15.90 14.21
C ARG A 105 4.44 -14.37 14.13
N ALA A 106 3.52 -13.70 14.82
CA ALA A 106 3.59 -12.25 15.00
C ALA A 106 4.79 -11.86 15.85
N ASN A 107 5.50 -10.81 15.43
CA ASN A 107 6.65 -10.20 16.07
C ASN A 107 6.28 -8.87 16.73
N ASN A 108 5.12 -8.83 17.39
CA ASN A 108 4.61 -7.68 18.13
C ASN A 108 4.58 -6.37 17.30
N GLY A 109 4.36 -6.46 15.99
CA GLY A 109 4.26 -5.29 15.10
C GLY A 109 5.61 -4.76 14.57
N ARG A 110 6.74 -5.40 14.85
CA ARG A 110 8.06 -4.92 14.37
C ARG A 110 8.14 -4.84 12.85
N TYR A 111 7.60 -5.81 12.12
CA TYR A 111 7.61 -5.78 10.65
C TYR A 111 6.63 -4.75 10.09
N MET A 112 5.47 -4.58 10.73
CA MET A 112 4.51 -3.52 10.40
C MET A 112 5.16 -2.13 10.49
N ILE A 113 5.87 -1.84 11.58
CA ILE A 113 6.56 -0.55 11.79
C ILE A 113 7.68 -0.36 10.76
N ARG A 114 8.50 -1.38 10.52
CA ARG A 114 9.57 -1.31 9.50
C ARG A 114 9.02 -1.03 8.11
N PHE A 115 7.91 -1.68 7.75
CA PHE A 115 7.24 -1.46 6.47
C PHE A 115 6.72 -0.03 6.34
N MET A 116 6.08 0.51 7.38
CA MET A 116 5.64 1.90 7.42
C MET A 116 6.81 2.88 7.23
N ILE A 117 7.86 2.74 8.05
CA ILE A 117 9.05 3.63 7.98
C ILE A 117 9.69 3.55 6.60
N PHE A 118 9.88 2.34 6.07
CA PHE A 118 10.45 2.15 4.74
C PHE A 118 9.60 2.83 3.66
N SER A 119 8.28 2.64 3.68
CA SER A 119 7.38 3.21 2.69
C SER A 119 7.39 4.74 2.72
N LEU A 120 7.39 5.33 3.92
CA LEU A 120 7.49 6.79 4.10
C LEU A 120 8.85 7.32 3.64
N PHE A 121 9.93 6.63 3.98
CA PHE A 121 11.28 7.03 3.59
C PHE A 121 11.48 7.00 2.08
N VAL A 122 11.03 5.92 1.42
CA VAL A 122 11.08 5.78 -0.04
C VAL A 122 10.25 6.88 -0.71
N PHE A 123 9.04 7.16 -0.21
CA PHE A 123 8.22 8.24 -0.73
C PHE A 123 8.86 9.61 -0.58
N LEU A 124 9.38 9.91 0.62
CA LEU A 124 10.03 11.19 0.88
C LEU A 124 11.23 11.41 -0.05
N ILE A 125 12.10 10.41 -0.21
CA ILE A 125 13.22 10.47 -1.16
C ILE A 125 12.72 10.72 -2.59
N SER A 126 11.69 10.00 -3.02
CA SER A 126 11.18 10.09 -4.39
C SER A 126 10.66 11.49 -4.71
N VAL A 127 10.04 12.17 -3.75
CA VAL A 127 9.51 13.53 -3.95
C VAL A 127 10.61 14.58 -4.10
N PHE A 128 11.81 14.35 -3.55
CA PHE A 128 12.94 15.28 -3.64
C PHE A 128 13.91 14.99 -4.80
N ILE A 129 13.65 13.94 -5.58
CA ILE A 129 14.46 13.51 -6.73
C ILE A 129 13.80 14.01 -8.01
#